data_AF-A3QJ80-F1
#
_entry.id   AF-A3QJ80-F1
#
_cell.length_a   1.000
_cell.length_b   1.000
_cell.length_c   1.000
_cell.angle_alpha   90.00
_cell.angle_beta   90.00
_cell.angle_gamma   90.00
#
_symmetry.space_group_name_H-M   'P 1'
#
loop_
_entity.id
_entity.type
_entity.pdbx_description
1 polymer ?
#
loop_
_entity_poly.entity_id
_entity_poly.type
_entity_poly.pdbx_seq_one_letter_code
_entity_poly.pdbx_strand_id
1 'polypeptide(L)'
;MYSRLVKAIEKQRSNSYCLSLWSMFIRERDGHRCIICNSKKKLSAHHIIRKSFWKHLKFQTGNGITLCHVCHKDPHTGFNGRPDLSQPMDAQGGEKIDLFTGYLGALVIDSYRRNQLEEYLYHFSDGALDAFKKIQGIPEAATFEGRQIEKAYQIWNQTPRGMFEAILNSVGVTIPEDYVQNEEVTMYYSDTLKKKDGSPADVMYFRYIPPTEFKENPDDTLE
;
A
#
# COMPACT_ATOMS: atom_id res chain seq x y z
N MET A 1 3.09 17.11 -17.03
CA MET A 1 3.33 17.63 -15.65
C MET A 1 4.55 17.00 -14.98
N TYR A 2 4.76 15.68 -15.08
CA TYR A 2 5.88 14.97 -14.45
C TYR A 2 7.27 15.63 -14.67
N SER A 3 7.64 15.93 -15.91
CA SER A 3 8.94 16.54 -16.21
C SER A 3 9.15 17.91 -15.53
N ARG A 4 8.06 18.65 -15.25
CA ARG A 4 8.14 19.91 -14.49
C ARG A 4 8.41 19.65 -13.02
N LEU A 5 7.80 18.62 -12.44
CA LEU A 5 8.06 18.19 -11.06
C LEU A 5 9.52 17.77 -10.91
N VAL A 6 10.01 16.89 -11.78
CA VAL A 6 11.42 16.42 -11.76
C VAL A 6 12.38 17.59 -11.82
N LYS A 7 12.24 18.47 -12.82
CA LYS A 7 13.07 19.68 -12.94
C LYS A 7 13.00 20.60 -11.73
N ALA A 8 11.84 20.70 -11.06
CA ALA A 8 11.68 21.52 -9.86
C ALA A 8 12.41 20.92 -8.64
N ILE A 9 12.38 19.59 -8.51
CA ILE A 9 13.10 18.86 -7.46
C ILE A 9 14.61 18.99 -7.67
N GLU A 10 15.09 18.75 -8.89
CA GLU A 10 16.52 18.87 -9.26
C GLU A 10 17.05 20.28 -9.00
N LYS A 11 16.26 21.32 -9.33
CA LYS A 11 16.59 22.73 -9.04
C LYS A 11 16.36 23.14 -7.59
N GLN A 12 16.05 22.20 -6.70
CA GLN A 12 15.81 22.43 -5.27
C GLN A 12 14.83 23.59 -5.01
N ARG A 13 13.75 23.64 -5.80
CA ARG A 13 12.70 24.66 -5.62
C ARG A 13 12.00 24.47 -4.27
N SER A 14 11.27 25.50 -3.85
CA SER A 14 10.58 25.46 -2.56
C SER A 14 9.66 24.24 -2.45
N ASN A 15 9.58 23.68 -1.24
CA ASN A 15 8.78 22.49 -0.98
C ASN A 15 7.29 22.69 -1.33
N SER A 16 6.74 23.89 -1.13
CA SER A 16 5.38 24.25 -1.52
C SER A 16 5.17 24.19 -3.04
N TYR A 17 6.15 24.64 -3.81
CA TYR A 17 6.10 24.59 -5.27
C TYR A 17 6.14 23.16 -5.80
N CYS A 18 7.07 22.34 -5.28
CA CYS A 18 7.15 20.92 -5.65
C CYS A 18 5.89 20.16 -5.25
N LEU A 19 5.31 20.43 -4.06
CA LEU A 19 4.05 19.83 -3.63
C LEU A 19 2.87 20.22 -4.53
N SER A 20 2.83 21.47 -5.01
CA SER A 20 1.81 21.93 -5.96
C SER A 20 1.91 21.16 -7.28
N LEU A 21 3.12 21.06 -7.85
CA LEU A 21 3.36 20.30 -9.08
C LEU A 21 3.05 18.81 -8.92
N TRP A 22 3.42 18.21 -7.79
CA TRP A 22 3.09 16.83 -7.45
C TRP A 22 1.58 16.62 -7.36
N SER A 23 0.85 17.49 -6.64
CA SER A 23 -0.61 17.41 -6.52
C SER A 23 -1.32 17.57 -7.87
N MET A 24 -0.84 18.48 -8.73
CA MET A 24 -1.34 18.61 -10.10
C MET A 24 -1.08 17.35 -10.93
N PHE A 25 0.12 16.78 -10.81
CA PHE A 25 0.48 15.55 -11.51
C PHE A 25 -0.40 14.37 -11.11
N ILE A 26 -0.63 14.16 -9.81
CA ILE A 26 -1.46 13.06 -9.30
C ILE A 26 -2.90 13.18 -9.81
N ARG A 27 -3.50 14.38 -9.74
CA ARG A 27 -4.86 14.62 -10.26
C ARG A 27 -4.97 14.40 -11.76
N GLU A 28 -3.95 14.82 -12.51
CA GLU A 28 -3.89 14.59 -13.95
C GLU A 28 -3.79 13.10 -14.29
N ARG A 29 -2.86 12.38 -13.64
CA ARG A 29 -2.67 10.92 -13.81
C ARG A 29 -4.00 10.19 -13.56
N ASP A 30 -4.68 10.52 -12.47
CA ASP A 30 -5.91 9.85 -12.03
C ASP A 30 -7.14 10.25 -12.88
N GLY A 31 -6.97 11.13 -13.87
CA GLY A 31 -8.03 11.53 -14.80
C GLY A 31 -9.03 12.52 -14.18
N HIS A 32 -8.56 13.36 -13.25
CA HIS A 32 -9.38 14.34 -12.52
C HIS A 32 -10.64 13.73 -11.93
N ARG A 33 -10.48 12.58 -11.25
CA ARG A 33 -11.54 11.90 -10.53
C ARG A 33 -11.01 11.24 -9.26
N CYS A 34 -11.89 10.98 -8.32
CA CYS A 34 -11.56 10.15 -7.18
C CYS A 34 -11.32 8.71 -7.65
N ILE A 35 -10.18 8.12 -7.28
CA ILE A 35 -9.88 6.72 -7.63
C ILE A 35 -10.84 5.73 -6.94
N ILE A 36 -11.37 6.11 -5.77
CA ILE A 36 -12.21 5.24 -4.93
C ILE A 36 -13.68 5.22 -5.36
N CYS A 37 -14.24 6.38 -5.72
CA CYS A 37 -15.67 6.52 -6.02
C CYS A 37 -15.99 7.16 -7.38
N ASN A 38 -14.99 7.49 -8.19
CA ASN A 38 -15.12 8.18 -9.48
C ASN A 38 -15.76 9.58 -9.45
N SER A 39 -16.15 10.12 -8.29
CA SER A 39 -16.59 11.52 -8.15
C SER A 39 -15.60 12.48 -8.80
N LYS A 40 -16.11 13.52 -9.45
CA LYS A 40 -15.31 14.60 -10.07
C LYS A 40 -15.32 15.90 -9.25
N LYS A 41 -15.99 15.91 -8.10
CA LYS A 41 -16.17 17.11 -7.27
C LYS A 41 -15.16 17.16 -6.12
N LYS A 42 -14.69 18.38 -5.81
CA LYS A 42 -13.86 18.70 -4.64
C LYS A 42 -12.65 17.75 -4.49
N LEU A 43 -11.86 17.64 -5.54
CA LEU A 43 -10.74 16.69 -5.63
C LEU A 43 -9.44 17.24 -5.05
N SER A 44 -8.72 16.38 -4.34
CA SER A 44 -7.39 16.64 -3.81
C SER A 44 -6.49 15.43 -3.97
N ALA A 45 -5.20 15.67 -4.22
CA ALA A 45 -4.19 14.63 -4.09
C ALA A 45 -3.92 14.35 -2.60
N HIS A 46 -3.91 13.08 -2.24
CA HIS A 46 -3.63 12.57 -0.91
C HIS A 46 -2.33 11.77 -0.93
N HIS A 47 -1.54 11.87 0.13
CA HIS A 47 -0.35 11.04 0.34
C HIS A 47 -0.79 9.70 0.94
N ILE A 48 -0.54 8.59 0.23
CA ILE A 48 -0.94 7.25 0.68
C ILE A 48 -0.24 6.90 2.00
N ILE A 49 1.09 7.09 2.03
CA ILE A 49 1.93 6.99 3.23
C ILE A 49 2.29 8.41 3.67
N ARG A 50 2.07 8.71 4.95
CA ARG A 50 2.18 10.07 5.48
C ARG A 50 3.59 10.61 5.32
N LYS A 51 3.72 11.80 4.70
CA LYS A 51 5.00 12.51 4.56
C LYS A 51 5.66 12.91 5.90
N SER A 52 4.89 12.95 6.99
CA SER A 52 5.40 13.17 8.35
C SER A 52 6.15 11.95 8.87
N PHE A 53 5.68 10.76 8.50
CA PHE A 53 6.31 9.50 8.83
C PHE A 53 7.55 9.30 7.96
N TRP A 54 7.42 9.50 6.63
CA TRP A 54 8.54 9.28 5.72
C TRP A 54 8.69 10.39 4.68
N LYS A 55 9.62 11.32 4.96
CA LYS A 55 9.85 12.51 4.14
C LYS A 55 10.33 12.20 2.71
N HIS A 56 11.01 11.07 2.51
CA HIS A 56 11.56 10.66 1.21
C HIS A 56 10.48 10.26 0.19
N LEU A 57 9.31 9.79 0.64
CA LEU A 57 8.21 9.38 -0.24
C LEU A 57 7.37 10.54 -0.76
N LYS A 58 7.56 11.74 -0.22
CA LYS A 58 6.67 12.90 -0.41
C LYS A 58 6.40 13.27 -1.88
N PHE A 59 7.39 13.08 -2.75
CA PHE A 59 7.30 13.42 -4.17
C PHE A 59 7.29 12.20 -5.09
N GLN A 60 7.40 10.99 -4.54
CA GLN A 60 7.29 9.77 -5.32
C GLN A 60 5.85 9.66 -5.83
N THR A 61 5.70 9.36 -7.12
CA THR A 61 4.40 9.41 -7.77
C THR A 61 3.51 8.23 -7.37
N GLY A 62 4.11 7.10 -6.99
CA GLY A 62 3.40 5.97 -6.37
C GLY A 62 2.79 6.29 -5.00
N ASN A 63 3.32 7.28 -4.27
CA ASN A 63 2.82 7.67 -2.95
C ASN A 63 1.67 8.70 -3.00
N GLY A 64 0.95 8.79 -4.12
CA GLY A 64 -0.13 9.76 -4.31
C GLY A 64 -1.38 9.12 -4.89
N ILE A 65 -2.55 9.57 -4.44
CA ILE A 65 -3.87 9.16 -4.94
C ILE A 65 -4.82 10.36 -4.95
N THR A 66 -5.67 10.49 -5.97
CA THR A 66 -6.71 11.51 -6.03
C THR A 66 -7.97 11.05 -5.32
N LEU A 67 -8.41 11.83 -4.34
CA LEU A 67 -9.62 11.57 -3.56
C LEU A 67 -10.57 12.77 -3.62
N CYS A 68 -11.88 12.51 -3.64
CA CYS A 68 -12.89 13.54 -3.39
C CYS A 68 -12.91 13.90 -1.90
N HIS A 69 -13.51 15.03 -1.55
CA HIS A 69 -13.62 15.46 -0.15
C HIS A 69 -14.30 14.42 0.77
N VAL A 70 -15.17 13.54 0.26
CA VAL A 70 -15.79 12.47 1.06
C VAL A 70 -14.75 11.39 1.40
N CYS A 71 -14.19 10.73 0.39
CA CYS A 71 -13.17 9.68 0.59
C CYS A 71 -11.89 10.21 1.25
N HIS A 72 -11.55 11.50 1.03
CA HIS A 72 -10.35 12.10 1.62
C HIS A 72 -10.43 12.21 3.15
N LYS A 73 -11.62 12.11 3.75
CA LYS A 73 -11.76 12.11 5.22
C LYS A 73 -11.34 10.79 5.85
N ASP A 74 -11.57 9.67 5.17
CA ASP A 74 -11.30 8.32 5.68
C ASP A 74 -9.90 8.14 6.29
N PRO A 75 -8.80 8.54 5.61
CA PRO A 75 -7.45 8.42 6.16
C PRO A 75 -7.18 9.35 7.36
N HIS A 76 -8.04 10.35 7.59
CA HIS A 76 -7.93 11.33 8.67
C HIS A 76 -8.90 11.07 9.84
N THR A 77 -9.86 10.15 9.71
CA THR A 77 -10.77 9.76 10.79
C THR A 77 -9.99 9.08 11.93
N GLY A 78 -10.23 9.46 13.18
CA GLY A 78 -9.48 8.94 14.32
C GLY A 78 -8.25 9.81 14.61
N PHE A 79 -7.04 9.28 14.41
CA PHE A 79 -5.81 10.01 14.69
C PHE A 79 -5.29 10.81 13.49
N ASN A 80 -5.27 12.13 13.65
CA ASN A 80 -4.76 13.08 12.64
C ASN A 80 -3.56 13.91 13.12
N GLY A 81 -2.93 13.48 14.23
CA GLY A 81 -1.79 14.16 14.84
C GLY A 81 -0.44 13.81 14.20
N ARG A 82 0.63 14.40 14.74
CA ARG A 82 2.00 13.92 14.48
C ARG A 82 2.21 12.64 15.29
N PRO A 83 2.65 11.53 14.66
CA PRO A 83 2.87 10.29 15.38
C PRO A 83 4.03 10.44 16.37
N ASP A 84 3.90 9.77 17.51
CA ASP A 84 4.98 9.55 18.46
C ASP A 84 5.91 8.45 17.92
N LEU A 85 7.08 8.86 17.46
CA LEU A 85 8.06 7.97 16.85
C LEU A 85 8.72 6.99 17.84
N SER A 86 8.43 7.12 19.15
CA SER A 86 8.86 6.16 20.16
C SER A 86 7.95 4.93 20.29
N GLN A 87 6.74 4.99 19.70
CA GLN A 87 5.76 3.91 19.75
C GLN A 87 5.86 3.00 18.52
N PRO A 88 5.38 1.74 18.60
CA PRO A 88 5.24 0.87 17.44
C PRO A 88 4.43 1.52 16.32
N MET A 89 4.68 1.11 15.08
CA MET A 89 3.93 1.57 13.92
C MET A 89 2.42 1.38 14.14
N ASP A 90 1.65 2.42 13.86
CA ASP A 90 0.19 2.48 14.03
C ASP A 90 -0.34 2.28 15.47
N ALA A 91 0.52 2.34 16.51
CA ALA A 91 0.08 2.26 17.91
C ALA A 91 -0.96 3.34 18.29
N GLN A 92 -0.96 4.45 17.55
CA GLN A 92 -1.90 5.55 17.72
C GLN A 92 -3.06 5.52 16.70
N GLY A 93 -3.16 4.50 15.85
CA GLY A 93 -4.18 4.35 14.82
C GLY A 93 -4.09 5.41 13.70
N GLY A 94 -2.88 5.90 13.44
CA GLY A 94 -2.61 6.97 12.48
C GLY A 94 -2.27 6.51 11.07
N GLU A 95 -1.66 5.35 10.91
CA GLU A 95 -1.15 4.89 9.62
C GLU A 95 -2.18 4.02 8.87
N LYS A 96 -3.21 3.46 9.52
CA LYS A 96 -4.35 2.76 8.86
C LYS A 96 -3.89 1.86 7.71
N ILE A 97 -3.05 0.87 8.04
CA ILE A 97 -2.32 0.06 7.05
C ILE A 97 -3.24 -0.58 6.01
N ASP A 98 -4.37 -1.13 6.44
CA ASP A 98 -5.38 -1.71 5.55
C ASP A 98 -5.91 -0.70 4.52
N LEU A 99 -6.19 0.53 4.95
CA LEU A 99 -6.74 1.57 4.09
C LEU A 99 -5.73 1.99 3.02
N PHE A 100 -4.47 2.24 3.39
CA PHE A 100 -3.48 2.61 2.40
C PHE A 100 -3.12 1.43 1.48
N THR A 101 -3.17 0.20 1.98
CA THR A 101 -2.96 -1.02 1.18
C THR A 101 -4.06 -1.14 0.13
N GLY A 102 -5.32 -0.86 0.53
CA GLY A 102 -6.45 -0.72 -0.39
C GLY A 102 -6.24 0.38 -1.44
N TYR A 103 -5.64 1.52 -1.08
CA TYR A 103 -5.29 2.57 -2.05
C TYR A 103 -4.24 2.15 -3.06
N LEU A 104 -3.19 1.44 -2.64
CA LEU A 104 -2.20 0.87 -3.55
C LEU A 104 -2.86 -0.12 -4.52
N GLY A 105 -3.70 -1.03 -4.01
CA GLY A 105 -4.47 -1.99 -4.82
C GLY A 105 -5.41 -1.29 -5.81
N ALA A 106 -6.13 -0.26 -5.39
CA ALA A 106 -7.00 0.53 -6.25
C ALA A 106 -6.23 1.21 -7.40
N LEU A 107 -5.01 1.72 -7.13
CA LEU A 107 -4.15 2.29 -8.18
C LEU A 107 -3.62 1.23 -9.14
N VAL A 108 -3.24 0.04 -8.66
CA VAL A 108 -2.87 -1.09 -9.52
C VAL A 108 -4.02 -1.41 -10.47
N ILE A 109 -5.23 -1.61 -9.95
CA ILE A 109 -6.43 -1.92 -10.73
C ILE A 109 -6.74 -0.79 -11.74
N ASP A 110 -6.72 0.48 -11.31
CA ASP A 110 -6.99 1.62 -12.19
C ASP A 110 -5.97 1.71 -13.34
N SER A 111 -4.69 1.49 -13.04
CA SER A 111 -3.61 1.55 -14.02
C SER A 111 -3.80 0.54 -15.15
N TYR A 112 -4.26 -0.68 -14.84
CA TYR A 112 -4.60 -1.69 -15.84
C TYR A 112 -5.84 -1.31 -16.64
N ARG A 113 -6.92 -0.87 -15.96
CA ARG A 113 -8.18 -0.48 -16.62
C ARG A 113 -7.99 0.66 -17.63
N ARG A 114 -7.03 1.56 -17.38
CA ARG A 114 -6.76 2.73 -18.20
C ARG A 114 -5.51 2.59 -19.08
N ASN A 115 -4.87 1.41 -19.10
CA ASN A 115 -3.63 1.15 -19.82
C ASN A 115 -2.52 2.19 -19.54
N GLN A 116 -2.34 2.54 -18.26
CA GLN A 116 -1.35 3.49 -17.76
C GLN A 116 -0.26 2.73 -17.01
N LEU A 117 0.64 2.09 -17.75
CA LEU A 117 1.55 1.09 -17.18
C LEU A 117 2.98 1.62 -16.95
N GLU A 118 3.26 2.86 -17.33
CA GLU A 118 4.60 3.45 -17.24
C GLU A 118 5.02 3.70 -15.79
N GLU A 119 6.23 3.26 -15.43
CA GLU A 119 6.76 3.34 -14.06
C GLU A 119 6.72 4.75 -13.46
N TYR A 120 7.00 5.78 -14.26
CA TYR A 120 7.02 7.15 -13.75
C TYR A 120 5.65 7.64 -13.24
N LEU A 121 4.55 6.99 -13.65
CA LEU A 121 3.21 7.30 -13.18
C LEU A 121 2.96 6.85 -11.73
N TYR A 122 3.63 5.78 -11.30
CA TYR A 122 3.43 5.16 -9.99
C TYR A 122 4.76 4.79 -9.31
N HIS A 123 5.78 5.60 -9.55
CA HIS A 123 7.16 5.32 -9.15
C HIS A 123 7.30 5.23 -7.63
N PHE A 124 7.96 4.16 -7.19
CA PHE A 124 8.61 4.05 -5.89
C PHE A 124 10.09 3.73 -6.10
N SER A 125 10.99 4.40 -5.38
CA SER A 125 12.42 4.05 -5.45
C SER A 125 12.68 2.67 -4.84
N ASP A 126 13.72 1.96 -5.26
CA ASP A 126 14.10 0.67 -4.68
C ASP A 126 14.31 0.76 -3.16
N GLY A 127 14.99 1.82 -2.69
CA GLY A 127 15.15 2.07 -1.26
C GLY A 127 13.83 2.32 -0.49
N ALA A 128 12.75 2.68 -1.18
CA ALA A 128 11.42 2.74 -0.56
C ALA A 128 10.84 1.32 -0.41
N LEU A 129 10.93 0.50 -1.45
CA LEU A 129 10.48 -0.90 -1.42
C LEU A 129 11.26 -1.70 -0.36
N ASP A 130 12.57 -1.52 -0.27
CA ASP A 130 13.42 -2.18 0.74
C ASP A 130 12.99 -1.82 2.16
N ALA A 131 12.67 -0.54 2.41
CA ALA A 131 12.22 -0.15 3.74
C ALA A 131 10.77 -0.58 4.01
N PHE A 132 9.90 -0.72 3.00
CA PHE A 132 8.61 -1.41 3.18
C PHE A 132 8.80 -2.87 3.62
N LYS A 133 9.72 -3.62 2.99
CA LYS A 133 10.07 -4.99 3.39
C LYS A 133 10.54 -5.03 4.84
N LYS A 134 11.48 -4.14 5.22
CA LYS A 134 12.02 -4.06 6.59
C LYS A 134 10.93 -3.77 7.63
N ILE A 135 10.01 -2.86 7.33
CA ILE A 135 8.88 -2.55 8.22
C ILE A 135 7.99 -3.78 8.45
N GLN A 136 7.73 -4.55 7.40
CA GLN A 136 6.95 -5.79 7.46
C GLN A 136 7.73 -6.99 8.02
N GLY A 137 9.01 -6.82 8.36
CA GLY A 137 9.90 -7.90 8.79
C GLY A 137 10.20 -8.92 7.70
N ILE A 138 9.99 -8.58 6.42
CA ILE A 138 10.17 -9.50 5.29
C ILE A 138 11.66 -9.63 4.97
N PRO A 139 12.21 -10.86 4.87
CA PRO A 139 13.63 -11.07 4.57
C PRO A 139 14.05 -10.51 3.21
N GLU A 140 15.35 -10.24 3.06
CA GLU A 140 15.91 -9.74 1.80
C GLU A 140 15.72 -10.75 0.66
N ALA A 141 15.84 -12.06 0.97
CA ALA A 141 15.65 -13.16 0.02
C ALA A 141 14.26 -13.20 -0.64
N ALA A 142 13.21 -12.70 0.03
CA ALA A 142 11.86 -12.66 -0.51
C ALA A 142 11.75 -11.62 -1.64
N THR A 143 11.44 -12.07 -2.85
CA THR A 143 11.37 -11.23 -4.06
C THR A 143 9.94 -10.98 -4.49
N PHE A 144 9.69 -9.79 -5.04
CA PHE A 144 8.38 -9.36 -5.53
C PHE A 144 8.48 -8.99 -7.00
N GLU A 145 7.55 -9.48 -7.80
CA GLU A 145 7.54 -9.32 -9.25
C GLU A 145 6.65 -8.16 -9.71
N GLY A 146 6.87 -7.71 -10.94
CA GLY A 146 6.07 -6.67 -11.59
C GLY A 146 6.60 -5.25 -11.39
N ARG A 147 5.71 -4.27 -11.57
CA ARG A 147 6.00 -2.82 -11.47
C ARG A 147 6.21 -2.37 -10.03
N GLN A 148 6.81 -1.21 -9.84
CA GLN A 148 7.13 -0.72 -8.47
C GLN A 148 5.88 -0.55 -7.60
N ILE A 149 4.76 -0.11 -8.17
CA ILE A 149 3.47 0.00 -7.48
C ILE A 149 2.87 -1.36 -7.09
N GLU A 150 3.08 -2.38 -7.94
CA GLU A 150 2.62 -3.75 -7.68
C GLU A 150 3.45 -4.38 -6.59
N LYS A 151 4.77 -4.18 -6.59
CA LYS A 151 5.65 -4.61 -5.51
C LYS A 151 5.27 -3.93 -4.19
N ALA A 152 5.04 -2.62 -4.21
CA ALA A 152 4.58 -1.90 -3.02
C ALA A 152 3.26 -2.48 -2.49
N TYR A 153 2.27 -2.69 -3.36
CA TYR A 153 1.01 -3.33 -2.97
C TYR A 153 1.24 -4.73 -2.40
N GLN A 154 2.02 -5.59 -3.06
CA GLN A 154 2.29 -6.95 -2.61
C GLN A 154 2.97 -6.99 -1.24
N ILE A 155 3.95 -6.12 -0.99
CA ILE A 155 4.67 -6.01 0.29
C ILE A 155 3.72 -5.65 1.42
N TRP A 156 2.89 -4.63 1.22
CA TRP A 156 1.95 -4.16 2.24
C TRP A 156 0.73 -5.07 2.41
N ASN A 157 0.45 -5.91 1.42
CA ASN A 157 -0.57 -6.95 1.45
C ASN A 157 -0.05 -8.30 1.98
N GLN A 158 1.15 -8.33 2.56
CA GLN A 158 1.62 -9.46 3.36
C GLN A 158 1.06 -9.36 4.78
N THR A 159 0.87 -10.51 5.42
CA THR A 159 0.80 -10.56 6.87
C THR A 159 2.18 -10.20 7.42
N PRO A 160 2.29 -9.32 8.43
CA PRO A 160 3.58 -9.00 9.04
C PRO A 160 4.35 -10.28 9.39
N ARG A 161 5.60 -10.39 8.95
CA ARG A 161 6.34 -11.66 8.91
C ARG A 161 6.39 -12.35 10.27
N GLY A 162 6.67 -11.61 11.33
CA GLY A 162 6.74 -12.16 12.68
C GLY A 162 5.40 -12.72 13.18
N MET A 163 4.27 -12.12 12.80
CA MET A 163 2.94 -12.66 13.13
C MET A 163 2.67 -13.93 12.33
N PHE A 164 2.99 -13.91 11.03
CA PHE A 164 2.80 -15.06 10.15
C PHE A 164 3.60 -16.28 10.60
N GLU A 165 4.89 -16.08 10.90
CA GLU A 165 5.77 -17.12 11.44
C GLU A 165 5.30 -17.62 12.80
N ALA A 166 4.86 -16.73 13.71
CA ALA A 166 4.36 -17.16 15.01
C ALA A 166 3.12 -18.06 14.89
N ILE A 167 2.18 -17.72 13.99
CA ILE A 167 0.99 -18.55 13.73
C ILE A 167 1.39 -19.92 13.19
N LEU A 168 2.22 -19.97 12.15
CA LEU A 168 2.61 -21.23 11.52
C LEU A 168 3.48 -22.10 12.44
N ASN A 169 4.44 -21.51 13.16
CA ASN A 169 5.28 -22.23 14.10
C ASN A 169 4.46 -22.83 15.25
N SER A 170 3.36 -22.18 15.67
CA SER A 170 2.47 -22.72 16.72
C SER A 170 1.81 -24.06 16.36
N VAL A 171 1.74 -24.36 15.05
CA VAL A 171 1.24 -25.62 14.50
C VAL A 171 2.35 -26.42 13.83
N GLY A 172 3.62 -26.17 14.17
CA GLY A 172 4.77 -26.93 13.67
C GLY A 172 5.05 -26.77 12.19
N VAL A 173 4.79 -25.60 11.62
CA VAL A 173 5.11 -25.27 10.23
C VAL A 173 6.17 -24.17 10.20
N THR A 174 7.29 -24.42 9.51
CA THR A 174 8.31 -23.41 9.23
C THR A 174 8.28 -23.04 7.75
N ILE A 175 8.51 -21.77 7.45
CA ILE A 175 8.50 -21.23 6.09
C ILE A 175 9.91 -20.87 5.62
N PRO A 176 10.22 -21.00 4.31
CA PRO A 176 11.47 -20.50 3.74
C PRO A 176 11.64 -18.98 3.88
N GLU A 177 12.89 -18.50 3.92
CA GLU A 177 13.19 -17.06 4.00
C GLU A 177 12.72 -16.28 2.77
N ASP A 178 12.72 -16.90 1.59
CA ASP A 178 12.27 -16.33 0.32
C ASP A 178 10.74 -16.44 0.12
N TYR A 179 10.01 -17.01 1.08
CA TYR A 179 8.58 -17.23 0.96
C TYR A 179 7.82 -15.90 0.85
N VAL A 180 6.91 -15.80 -0.11
CA VAL A 180 5.98 -14.69 -0.30
C VAL A 180 4.55 -15.23 -0.37
N GLN A 181 3.63 -14.58 0.35
CA GLN A 181 2.21 -14.91 0.30
C GLN A 181 1.62 -14.38 -1.01
N ASN A 182 1.53 -15.24 -2.03
CA ASN A 182 0.92 -14.90 -3.32
C ASN A 182 -0.52 -15.42 -3.44
N GLU A 183 -0.80 -16.56 -2.82
CA GLU A 183 -2.11 -17.21 -2.86
C GLU A 183 -3.02 -16.73 -1.71
N GLU A 184 -4.33 -16.74 -1.95
CA GLU A 184 -5.33 -16.45 -0.91
C GLU A 184 -5.40 -17.57 0.13
N VAL A 185 -5.18 -18.81 -0.32
CA VAL A 185 -5.19 -20.02 0.51
C VAL A 185 -3.90 -20.78 0.25
N THR A 186 -3.18 -21.14 1.30
CA THR A 186 -1.99 -21.97 1.21
C THR A 186 -2.13 -23.20 2.12
N MET A 187 -1.67 -24.34 1.63
CA MET A 187 -1.64 -25.59 2.38
C MET A 187 -0.21 -25.90 2.81
N TYR A 188 -0.05 -26.20 4.09
CA TYR A 188 1.19 -26.67 4.71
C TYR A 188 0.98 -28.02 5.38
N TYR A 189 2.08 -28.63 5.81
CA TYR A 189 2.07 -29.87 6.56
C TYR A 189 2.82 -29.64 7.88
N SER A 190 2.19 -30.04 8.98
CA SER A 190 2.76 -29.87 10.31
C SER A 190 3.81 -30.94 10.62
N ASP A 191 4.97 -30.51 11.12
CA ASP A 191 6.02 -31.42 11.60
C ASP A 191 5.70 -32.00 12.99
N THR A 192 4.81 -31.36 13.75
CA THR A 192 4.51 -31.72 15.14
C THR A 192 3.14 -32.34 15.33
N LEU A 193 2.16 -32.00 14.48
CA LEU A 193 0.81 -32.52 14.52
C LEU A 193 0.65 -33.66 13.51
N LYS A 194 -0.03 -34.73 13.91
CA LYS A 194 -0.23 -35.92 13.10
C LYS A 194 -1.71 -36.29 12.96
N LYS A 195 -2.07 -36.86 11.81
CA LYS A 195 -3.36 -37.51 11.58
C LYS A 195 -3.41 -38.85 12.33
N LYS A 196 -4.60 -39.48 12.39
CA LYS A 196 -4.81 -40.77 13.05
C LYS A 196 -3.96 -41.91 12.47
N ASP A 197 -3.61 -41.81 11.19
CA ASP A 197 -2.75 -42.76 10.48
C ASP A 197 -1.24 -42.48 10.65
N GLY A 198 -0.87 -41.44 11.41
CA GLY A 198 0.51 -41.06 11.68
C GLY A 198 1.14 -40.13 10.63
N SER A 199 0.44 -39.77 9.55
CA SER A 199 0.94 -38.79 8.59
C SER A 199 0.93 -37.36 9.19
N PRO A 200 1.71 -36.41 8.65
CA PRO A 200 1.60 -34.99 9.00
C PRO A 200 0.16 -34.47 8.87
N ALA A 201 -0.27 -33.61 9.79
CA ALA A 201 -1.56 -32.91 9.70
C ALA A 201 -1.52 -31.80 8.65
N ASP A 202 -2.63 -31.59 7.94
CA ASP A 202 -2.75 -30.51 6.96
C ASP A 202 -3.05 -29.20 7.70
N VAL A 203 -2.30 -28.14 7.38
CA VAL A 203 -2.49 -26.79 7.93
C VAL A 203 -2.90 -25.88 6.79
N MET A 204 -4.15 -25.42 6.82
CA MET A 204 -4.67 -24.47 5.85
C MET A 204 -4.55 -23.06 6.41
N TYR A 205 -3.87 -22.18 5.67
CA TYR A 205 -3.73 -20.77 6.01
C TYR A 205 -4.51 -19.90 5.01
N PHE A 206 -5.37 -19.04 5.53
CA PHE A 206 -6.10 -18.05 4.75
C PHE A 206 -5.42 -16.69 4.93
N ARG A 207 -4.92 -16.12 3.83
CA ARG A 207 -4.36 -14.77 3.86
C ARG A 207 -5.50 -13.77 4.03
N TYR A 208 -5.36 -12.88 5.01
CA TYR A 208 -6.23 -11.70 5.07
C TYR A 208 -5.88 -10.76 3.91
N ILE A 209 -6.86 -10.49 3.06
CA ILE A 209 -6.74 -9.51 1.99
C ILE A 209 -7.64 -8.34 2.39
N PRO A 210 -7.07 -7.17 2.71
CA PRO A 210 -7.87 -6.02 3.05
C PRO A 210 -8.77 -5.68 1.85
N PRO A 211 -10.08 -5.48 2.08
CA PRO A 211 -10.99 -5.18 1.00
C PRO A 211 -10.56 -3.90 0.29
N THR A 212 -10.51 -3.93 -1.05
CA THR A 212 -10.38 -2.69 -1.82
C THR A 212 -11.75 -2.00 -1.81
N GLU A 213 -11.94 -1.07 -0.87
CA GLU A 213 -13.22 -0.38 -0.67
C GLU A 213 -13.51 0.64 -1.80
N PHE A 214 -13.75 0.19 -3.03
CA PHE A 214 -14.42 1.05 -4.00
C PHE A 214 -15.78 1.45 -3.43
N LYS A 215 -16.11 2.74 -3.51
CA LYS A 215 -17.33 3.30 -2.95
C LYS A 215 -18.26 3.72 -4.07
N GLU A 216 -19.56 3.72 -3.79
CA GLU A 216 -20.53 4.36 -4.65
C GLU A 216 -20.17 5.84 -4.82
N ASN A 217 -20.43 6.37 -6.01
CA ASN A 217 -20.18 7.77 -6.28
C ASN A 217 -21.15 8.61 -5.44
N PRO A 218 -20.65 9.41 -4.48
CA PRO A 218 -21.53 10.24 -3.65
C PRO A 218 -22.23 11.35 -4.44
N ASP A 219 -21.84 11.57 -5.70
CA ASP A 219 -22.51 12.51 -6.59
C ASP A 219 -23.75 11.92 -7.27
N ASP A 220 -23.90 10.58 -7.36
CA ASP A 220 -24.98 9.92 -8.10
C ASP A 220 -26.29 9.83 -7.28
N THR A 221 -26.23 10.05 -5.97
CA THR A 221 -27.41 10.03 -5.07
C THR A 221 -28.05 11.40 -4.86
N LEU A 222 -27.58 12.43 -5.58
CA LEU A 222 -28.05 13.81 -5.49
C LEU A 222 -28.92 14.25 -6.68
N GLU A 223 -29.45 13.29 -7.45
CA GLU A 223 -30.45 13.54 -8.52
C GLU A 223 -31.90 13.44 -8.01
#